data_AF-A0A8T6YD63-F1
#
_entry.id   AF-A0A8T6YD63-F1
#
_cell.length_a   1.000
_cell.length_b   1.000
_cell.length_c   1.000
_cell.angle_alpha   90.00
_cell.angle_beta   90.00
_cell.angle_gamma   90.00
#
_symmetry.space_group_name_H-M   'P 1'
#
loop_
_entity.id
_entity.type
_entity.pdbx_description
1 polymer ?
#
loop_
_entity_poly.entity_id
_entity_poly.type
_entity_poly.pdbx_seq_one_letter_code
_entity_poly.pdbx_strand_id
1 'polypeptide(L)'
;MDRIAFTGHRHLRFSEVQGALAAIHAKYPDATWITGGAIGLDSHAAEYARLHGIPLWLILPFPQKVMTAKWNAAQTAKLRAHIQYCSKLSVLSLVYKASVYQDRNVRMVDLSTLLCAFFDGSPGGTANCVNYAKGKGHPIMMCLSSFSTAKSQHGYREVHGDIFTSDAKAIVNTVNCVGAMGRGIALEFKKRYPDLYVAYRQACARKEIKPGHVWVYRAHDRIILNAAVKDNWRDASRIEWVESCLNELVILCRSMKVTSLALPWMGAMNGWIPVQQIVYSTRRILSNVHEFDISVYEIRDIKIEAPA
;
A
#
# COMPACT_ATOMS: atom_id res chain seq x y z
N MET A 1 -0.17 22.64 23.16
CA MET A 1 0.36 22.60 21.77
C MET A 1 0.70 21.15 21.45
N ASP A 2 0.12 20.62 20.38
CA ASP A 2 0.32 19.22 20.01
C ASP A 2 1.75 18.95 19.57
N ARG A 3 2.25 17.78 19.95
CA ARG A 3 3.57 17.29 19.56
C ARG A 3 3.38 15.94 18.89
N ILE A 4 3.58 15.88 17.58
CA ILE A 4 3.28 14.68 16.80
C ILE A 4 4.59 13.98 16.46
N ALA A 5 4.80 12.79 17.01
CA ALA A 5 5.93 11.94 16.65
C ALA A 5 5.58 11.02 15.49
N PHE A 6 6.55 10.74 14.62
CA PHE A 6 6.39 9.85 13.47
C PHE A 6 7.23 8.59 13.61
N THR A 7 6.66 7.43 13.31
CA THR A 7 7.41 6.16 13.22
C THR A 7 6.94 5.32 12.04
N GLY A 8 7.86 4.67 11.34
CA GLY A 8 7.52 3.89 10.14
C GLY A 8 8.73 3.32 9.42
N HIS A 9 8.45 2.60 8.35
CA HIS A 9 9.45 1.81 7.65
C HIS A 9 10.44 2.62 6.81
N ARG A 10 11.64 2.06 6.65
CA ARG A 10 12.73 2.66 5.85
C ARG A 10 12.50 2.60 4.35
N HIS A 11 11.68 1.65 3.88
CA HIS A 11 11.39 1.41 2.46
C HIS A 11 10.28 2.30 1.91
N LEU A 12 9.52 3.00 2.78
CA LEU A 12 8.46 3.90 2.34
C LEU A 12 9.03 5.02 1.47
N ARG A 13 8.38 5.29 0.35
CA ARG A 13 8.67 6.40 -0.56
C ARG A 13 7.87 7.63 -0.14
N PHE A 14 8.40 8.81 -0.45
CA PHE A 14 7.73 10.08 -0.12
C PHE A 14 6.32 10.13 -0.71
N SER A 15 6.15 9.69 -1.96
CA SER A 15 4.85 9.64 -2.66
C SER A 15 3.82 8.75 -1.94
N GLU A 16 4.25 7.74 -1.19
CA GLU A 16 3.36 6.83 -0.46
C GLU A 16 2.88 7.42 0.87
N VAL A 17 3.59 8.42 1.39
CA VAL A 17 3.30 9.03 2.70
C VAL A 17 2.92 10.51 2.60
N GLN A 18 2.97 11.13 1.43
CA GLN A 18 2.74 12.57 1.32
C GLN A 18 1.29 12.96 1.64
N GLY A 19 0.30 12.26 1.09
CA GLY A 19 -1.12 12.56 1.34
C GLY A 19 -1.47 12.42 2.83
N ALA A 20 -0.83 11.45 3.48
CA ALA A 20 -0.94 11.21 4.89
C ALA A 20 -0.42 12.33 5.77
N LEU A 21 0.79 12.77 5.48
CA LEU A 21 1.43 13.87 6.18
C LEU A 21 0.62 15.15 6.00
N ALA A 22 0.04 15.36 4.81
CA ALA A 22 -0.88 16.47 4.56
C ALA A 22 -2.16 16.40 5.37
N ALA A 23 -2.78 15.21 5.48
CA ALA A 23 -3.96 15.01 6.32
C ALA A 23 -3.68 15.29 7.80
N ILE A 24 -2.54 14.81 8.31
CA ILE A 24 -2.10 15.06 9.69
C ILE A 24 -1.86 16.54 9.91
N HIS A 25 -1.18 17.22 8.98
CA HIS A 25 -0.94 18.65 9.04
C HIS A 25 -2.26 19.45 9.05
N ALA A 26 -3.21 19.12 8.17
CA ALA A 26 -4.51 19.78 8.14
C ALA A 26 -5.31 19.58 9.44
N LYS A 27 -5.18 18.41 10.08
CA LYS A 27 -5.85 18.11 11.35
C LYS A 27 -5.19 18.80 12.55
N TYR A 28 -3.89 19.02 12.49
CA TYR A 28 -3.10 19.62 13.57
C TYR A 28 -2.17 20.73 13.03
N PRO A 29 -2.74 21.86 12.57
CA PRO A 29 -1.99 22.91 11.87
C PRO A 29 -0.90 23.55 12.73
N ASP A 30 -1.11 23.64 14.04
CA ASP A 30 -0.18 24.26 14.99
C ASP A 30 0.74 23.26 15.69
N ALA A 31 0.77 21.99 15.24
CA ALA A 31 1.58 20.98 15.89
C ALA A 31 3.08 21.16 15.63
N THR A 32 3.89 20.83 16.63
CA THR A 32 5.31 20.57 16.42
C THR A 32 5.52 19.11 16.04
N TRP A 33 6.26 18.87 14.96
CA TRP A 33 6.55 17.53 14.48
C TRP A 33 7.85 17.01 15.08
N ILE A 34 7.87 15.73 15.46
CA ILE A 34 9.03 15.05 16.04
C ILE A 34 9.42 13.88 15.15
N THR A 35 10.67 13.89 14.65
CA THR A 35 11.21 12.77 13.85
C THR A 35 12.58 12.37 14.37
N GLY A 36 13.05 11.19 13.97
CA GLY A 36 14.33 10.68 14.44
C GLY A 36 15.46 10.61 13.42
N GLY A 37 15.27 11.29 12.28
CA GLY A 37 16.31 11.56 11.29
C GLY A 37 16.91 10.36 10.57
N ALA A 38 16.34 9.15 10.67
CA ALA A 38 16.77 8.01 9.83
C ALA A 38 16.25 8.13 8.39
N ILE A 39 16.74 7.28 7.48
CA ILE A 39 16.19 7.14 6.12
C ILE A 39 14.75 6.59 6.19
N GLY A 40 13.91 6.97 5.23
CA GLY A 40 12.52 6.53 5.11
C GLY A 40 11.58 7.53 5.76
N LEU A 41 10.58 7.05 6.51
CA LEU A 41 9.54 7.92 7.08
C LEU A 41 10.12 9.10 7.87
N ASP A 42 11.12 8.87 8.72
CA ASP A 42 11.77 9.93 9.51
C ASP A 42 12.23 11.11 8.63
N SER A 43 12.91 10.81 7.52
CA SER A 43 13.37 11.80 6.54
C SER A 43 12.20 12.42 5.76
N HIS A 44 11.16 11.64 5.43
CA HIS A 44 10.01 12.13 4.66
C HIS A 44 9.14 13.07 5.47
N ALA A 45 8.87 12.76 6.74
CA ALA A 45 8.13 13.63 7.64
C ALA A 45 8.91 14.91 7.95
N ALA A 46 10.23 14.82 8.15
CA ALA A 46 11.08 16.00 8.33
C ALA A 46 11.11 16.88 7.07
N GLU A 47 11.18 16.28 5.89
CA GLU A 47 11.14 17.02 4.62
C GLU A 47 9.79 17.69 4.40
N TYR A 48 8.68 16.99 4.67
CA TYR A 48 7.35 17.58 4.60
C TYR A 48 7.22 18.78 5.53
N ALA A 49 7.66 18.64 6.79
CA ALA A 49 7.67 19.73 7.77
C ALA A 49 8.45 20.94 7.25
N ARG A 50 9.66 20.72 6.73
CA ARG A 50 10.52 21.75 6.15
C ARG A 50 9.86 22.49 4.99
N LEU A 51 9.23 21.76 4.07
CA LEU A 51 8.57 22.34 2.89
C LEU A 51 7.31 23.14 3.23
N HIS A 52 6.67 22.86 4.38
CA HIS A 52 5.40 23.48 4.77
C HIS A 52 5.53 24.41 5.99
N GLY A 53 6.74 24.70 6.46
CA GLY A 53 6.95 25.63 7.57
C GLY A 53 6.54 25.08 8.95
N ILE A 54 6.45 23.76 9.10
CA ILE A 54 6.01 23.12 10.36
C ILE A 54 7.18 23.05 11.35
N PRO A 55 7.03 23.53 12.60
CA PRO A 55 8.08 23.43 13.61
C PRO A 55 8.54 21.97 13.79
N LEU A 56 9.85 21.75 13.68
CA LEU A 56 10.45 20.42 13.67
C LEU A 56 11.39 20.22 14.86
N TRP A 57 11.16 19.19 15.66
CA TRP A 57 12.08 18.66 16.64
C TRP A 57 12.73 17.39 16.10
N LEU A 58 14.06 17.37 16.05
CA LEU A 58 14.83 16.25 15.53
C LEU A 58 15.54 15.54 16.67
N ILE A 59 15.22 14.27 16.89
CA ILE A 59 15.82 13.43 17.94
C ILE A 59 16.72 12.39 17.28
N LEU A 60 18.00 12.68 17.17
CA LEU A 60 18.96 11.78 16.54
C LEU A 60 19.53 10.77 17.56
N PRO A 61 19.68 9.49 17.18
CA PRO A 61 20.41 8.55 18.02
C PRO A 61 21.89 8.96 18.16
N PHE A 62 22.50 9.52 17.11
CA PHE A 62 23.93 9.87 17.07
C PHE A 62 24.18 11.18 16.30
N PRO A 63 25.38 11.80 16.42
CA PRO A 63 25.78 12.91 15.57
C PRO A 63 25.66 12.56 14.08
N GLN A 64 25.41 13.56 13.23
CA GLN A 64 25.25 13.39 11.78
C GLN A 64 26.35 12.50 11.19
N LYS A 65 27.63 12.78 11.49
CA LYS A 65 28.77 12.03 10.97
C LYS A 65 28.71 10.53 11.30
N VAL A 66 28.19 10.17 12.47
CA VAL A 66 28.04 8.77 12.90
C VAL A 66 26.85 8.13 12.21
N MET A 67 25.71 8.83 12.15
CA MET A 67 24.50 8.32 11.48
C MET A 67 24.71 8.07 9.99
N THR A 68 25.40 8.98 9.31
CA THR A 68 25.52 8.97 7.84
C THR A 68 26.76 8.26 7.32
N ALA A 69 27.50 7.55 8.17
CA ALA A 69 28.77 6.90 7.80
C ALA A 69 28.64 5.93 6.61
N LYS A 70 27.46 5.35 6.40
CA LYS A 70 27.15 4.42 5.29
C LYS A 70 26.09 4.96 4.31
N TRP A 71 25.73 6.24 4.41
CA TRP A 71 24.68 6.83 3.59
C TRP A 71 25.27 7.44 2.32
N ASN A 72 24.47 7.50 1.26
CA ASN A 72 24.89 8.22 0.05
C ASN A 72 24.85 9.75 0.25
N ALA A 73 25.43 10.48 -0.71
CA ALA A 73 25.53 11.94 -0.64
C ALA A 73 24.16 12.62 -0.53
N ALA A 74 23.15 12.13 -1.27
CA ALA A 74 21.81 12.70 -1.26
C ALA A 74 21.10 12.51 0.10
N GLN A 75 21.19 11.32 0.70
CA GLN A 75 20.66 11.01 2.03
C GLN A 75 21.34 11.88 3.09
N THR A 76 22.66 12.02 3.01
CA THR A 76 23.44 12.85 3.94
C THR A 76 23.08 14.33 3.82
N ALA A 77 22.88 14.83 2.60
CA ALA A 77 22.47 16.21 2.34
C ALA A 77 21.06 16.48 2.88
N LYS A 78 20.12 15.54 2.74
CA LYS A 78 18.77 15.66 3.30
C LYS A 78 18.79 15.81 4.82
N LEU A 79 19.47 14.91 5.53
CA LEU A 79 19.59 15.02 6.99
C LEU A 79 20.25 16.34 7.42
N ARG A 80 21.26 16.82 6.68
CA ARG A 80 21.86 18.13 6.95
C ARG A 80 20.85 19.27 6.84
N ALA A 81 20.02 19.26 5.80
CA ALA A 81 18.98 20.27 5.62
C ALA A 81 17.94 20.21 6.75
N HIS A 82 17.58 19.02 7.22
CA HIS A 82 16.66 18.85 8.35
C HIS A 82 17.25 19.36 9.67
N ILE A 83 18.54 19.11 9.91
CA ILE A 83 19.26 19.64 11.07
C ILE A 83 19.28 21.18 11.04
N GLN A 84 19.57 21.78 9.88
CA GLN A 84 19.60 23.24 9.73
C GLN A 84 18.23 23.88 9.91
N TYR A 85 17.16 23.16 9.54
CA TYR A 85 15.79 23.66 9.64
C TYR A 85 15.18 23.48 11.04
N CYS A 86 15.53 22.42 11.76
CA CYS A 86 14.84 22.05 12.99
C CYS A 86 14.91 23.16 14.05
N SER A 87 13.80 23.39 14.74
CA SER A 87 13.74 24.35 15.85
C SER A 87 14.36 23.77 17.13
N LYS A 88 14.55 22.45 17.20
CA LYS A 88 15.20 21.76 18.31
C LYS A 88 15.90 20.49 17.83
N LEU A 89 17.17 20.34 18.20
CA LEU A 89 17.97 19.14 17.95
C LEU A 89 18.32 18.46 19.28
N SER A 90 18.14 17.15 19.36
CA SER A 90 18.62 16.31 20.47
C SER A 90 19.43 15.16 19.90
N VAL A 91 20.59 14.87 20.51
CA VAL A 91 21.45 13.75 20.14
C VAL A 91 21.66 12.89 21.38
N LEU A 92 21.31 11.59 21.30
CA LEU A 92 21.30 10.72 22.49
C LEU A 92 22.65 10.14 22.86
N SER A 93 23.49 9.78 21.87
CA SER A 93 24.81 9.21 22.13
C SER A 93 25.84 9.72 21.13
N LEU A 94 27.07 9.99 21.58
CA LEU A 94 28.17 10.40 20.70
C LEU A 94 28.77 9.22 19.92
N VAL A 95 28.48 7.98 20.32
CA VAL A 95 29.06 6.76 19.75
C VAL A 95 27.97 5.78 19.31
N TYR A 96 28.27 4.99 18.28
CA TYR A 96 27.32 4.01 17.77
C TYR A 96 27.08 2.87 18.78
N LYS A 97 25.80 2.66 19.12
CA LYS A 97 25.30 1.47 19.82
C LYS A 97 23.90 1.13 19.29
N ALA A 98 23.68 -0.12 18.85
CA ALA A 98 22.43 -0.49 18.20
C ALA A 98 21.16 -0.19 19.02
N SER A 99 21.23 -0.35 20.35
CA SER A 99 20.13 -0.06 21.28
C SER A 99 19.64 1.39 21.22
N VAL A 100 20.53 2.34 20.89
CA VAL A 100 20.23 3.78 20.92
C VAL A 100 19.22 4.18 19.85
N TYR A 101 19.03 3.39 18.79
CA TYR A 101 17.91 3.59 17.88
C TYR A 101 16.55 3.41 18.57
N GLN A 102 16.44 2.42 19.47
CA GLN A 102 15.23 2.22 20.24
C GLN A 102 15.09 3.27 21.33
N ASP A 103 16.17 3.63 22.03
CA ASP A 103 16.16 4.72 23.02
C ASP A 103 15.67 6.03 22.39
N ARG A 104 16.08 6.28 21.14
CA ARG A 104 15.59 7.41 20.34
C ARG A 104 14.08 7.32 20.09
N ASN A 105 13.58 6.17 19.66
CA ASN A 105 12.14 6.00 19.42
C ASN A 105 11.32 6.21 20.70
N VAL A 106 11.79 5.65 21.82
CA VAL A 106 11.22 5.86 23.16
C VAL A 106 11.17 7.36 23.49
N ARG A 107 12.28 8.08 23.27
CA ARG A 107 12.32 9.52 23.53
C ARG A 107 11.35 10.32 22.66
N MET A 108 11.15 9.93 21.40
CA MET A 108 10.17 10.56 20.52
C MET A 108 8.73 10.36 21.04
N VAL A 109 8.39 9.13 21.44
CA VAL A 109 7.08 8.82 22.03
C VAL A 109 6.84 9.64 23.29
N ASP A 110 7.80 9.62 24.22
CA ASP A 110 7.71 10.30 25.52
C ASP A 110 7.58 11.83 25.41
N LEU A 111 8.13 12.42 24.35
CA LEU A 111 8.01 13.86 24.10
C LEU A 111 6.73 14.22 23.34
N SER A 112 6.10 13.28 22.65
CA SER A 112 4.91 13.53 21.84
C SER A 112 3.63 13.56 22.68
N THR A 113 2.55 14.12 22.13
CA THR A 113 1.17 13.92 22.59
C THR A 113 0.44 12.87 21.74
N LEU A 114 0.93 12.63 20.52
CA LEU A 114 0.40 11.64 19.59
C LEU A 114 1.55 10.98 18.82
N LEU A 115 1.50 9.65 18.69
CA LEU A 115 2.35 8.90 17.77
C LEU A 115 1.60 8.58 16.47
N CYS A 116 2.05 9.13 15.35
CA CYS A 116 1.60 8.74 14.01
C CYS A 116 2.47 7.59 13.47
N ALA A 117 1.88 6.41 13.37
CA ALA A 117 2.56 5.17 13.03
C ALA A 117 2.24 4.72 11.59
N PHE A 118 3.22 4.82 10.69
CA PHE A 118 3.17 4.22 9.35
C PHE A 118 3.66 2.78 9.43
N PHE A 119 2.82 1.93 10.01
CA PHE A 119 3.16 0.59 10.41
C PHE A 119 2.19 -0.45 9.84
N ASP A 120 2.72 -1.52 9.24
CA ASP A 120 1.98 -2.57 8.54
C ASP A 120 1.87 -3.88 9.35
N GLY A 121 2.32 -3.88 10.61
CA GLY A 121 2.34 -5.06 11.47
C GLY A 121 3.64 -5.88 11.44
N SER A 122 4.55 -5.62 10.50
CA SER A 122 5.79 -6.40 10.38
C SER A 122 6.76 -6.20 11.57
N PRO A 123 7.56 -7.21 11.96
CA PRO A 123 8.49 -7.05 13.08
C PRO A 123 9.62 -6.05 12.76
N GLY A 124 10.15 -5.39 13.79
CA GLY A 124 11.32 -4.51 13.66
C GLY A 124 11.25 -3.26 14.53
N GLY A 125 12.08 -2.25 14.22
CA GLY A 125 12.18 -1.02 15.01
C GLY A 125 10.87 -0.23 15.10
N THR A 126 10.08 -0.21 14.02
CA THR A 126 8.73 0.40 14.02
C THR A 126 7.79 -0.34 14.97
N ALA A 127 7.77 -1.67 14.91
CA ALA A 127 6.96 -2.50 15.81
C ALA A 127 7.35 -2.26 17.28
N ASN A 128 8.64 -2.19 17.58
CA ASN A 128 9.13 -1.90 18.93
C ASN A 128 8.69 -0.51 19.43
N CYS A 129 8.71 0.50 18.55
CA CYS A 129 8.20 1.84 18.87
C CYS A 129 6.69 1.83 19.16
N VAL A 130 5.90 1.19 18.30
CA VAL A 130 4.44 1.07 18.47
C VAL A 130 4.08 0.29 19.74
N ASN A 131 4.76 -0.83 20.00
CA ASN A 131 4.53 -1.64 21.20
C ASN A 131 4.88 -0.88 22.48
N TYR A 132 5.96 -0.09 22.46
CA TYR A 132 6.30 0.78 23.57
C TYR A 132 5.21 1.82 23.85
N ALA A 133 4.72 2.51 22.81
CA ALA A 133 3.63 3.47 22.92
C ALA A 133 2.34 2.82 23.46
N LYS A 134 1.98 1.63 22.95
CA LYS A 134 0.84 0.85 23.46
C LYS A 134 1.00 0.51 24.95
N GLY A 135 2.18 0.05 25.35
CA GLY A 135 2.48 -0.29 26.75
C GLY A 135 2.35 0.89 27.70
N LYS A 136 2.52 2.13 27.22
CA LYS A 136 2.29 3.36 27.99
C LYS A 136 0.85 3.88 27.94
N GLY A 137 -0.04 3.26 27.17
CA GLY A 137 -1.35 3.84 26.86
C GLY A 137 -1.24 5.15 26.08
N HIS A 138 -0.12 5.37 25.38
CA HIS A 138 0.12 6.58 24.61
C HIS A 138 -0.81 6.62 23.38
N PRO A 139 -1.41 7.77 23.01
CA PRO A 139 -2.24 7.86 21.82
C PRO A 139 -1.48 7.51 20.54
N ILE A 140 -2.07 6.64 19.71
CA ILE A 140 -1.50 6.20 18.42
C ILE A 140 -2.51 6.42 17.31
N MET A 141 -2.06 7.04 16.21
CA MET A 141 -2.78 7.11 14.95
C MET A 141 -2.11 6.16 13.95
N MET A 142 -2.82 5.12 13.53
CA MET A 142 -2.34 4.19 12.51
C MET A 142 -2.50 4.79 11.12
N CYS A 143 -1.39 5.16 10.51
CA CYS A 143 -1.36 5.88 9.25
C CYS A 143 -1.57 4.93 8.06
N LEU A 144 -0.91 3.75 8.01
CA LEU A 144 -1.03 2.86 6.84
C LEU A 144 -2.42 2.21 6.66
N SER A 145 -3.30 2.27 7.65
CA SER A 145 -4.69 1.78 7.56
C SER A 145 -5.73 2.89 7.35
N SER A 146 -5.34 4.16 7.34
CA SER A 146 -6.29 5.27 7.26
C SER A 146 -5.78 6.46 6.45
N PHE A 147 -5.64 6.27 5.13
CA PHE A 147 -5.63 7.37 4.15
C PHE A 147 -6.83 7.29 3.23
N SER A 148 -7.99 7.45 3.85
CA SER A 148 -9.16 8.08 3.24
C SER A 148 -9.26 9.49 3.82
N THR A 149 -8.67 10.49 3.17
CA THR A 149 -9.02 11.90 3.41
C THR A 149 -9.61 12.52 2.18
N ALA A 150 -10.74 13.19 2.40
CA ALA A 150 -11.82 13.52 1.47
C ALA A 150 -12.68 12.30 1.11
N LYS A 151 -13.99 12.39 1.35
CA LYS A 151 -14.98 11.57 0.64
C LYS A 151 -14.82 11.84 -0.86
N SER A 152 -13.90 11.17 -1.53
CA SER A 152 -14.17 10.80 -2.91
C SER A 152 -15.35 9.83 -2.84
N GLN A 153 -16.40 10.08 -3.61
CA GLN A 153 -17.45 9.09 -3.82
C GLN A 153 -16.90 7.76 -4.38
N HIS A 154 -15.65 7.77 -4.83
CA HIS A 154 -14.91 6.68 -5.43
C HIS A 154 -13.80 6.18 -4.51
N GLY A 155 -13.69 4.87 -4.31
CA GLY A 155 -12.57 4.32 -3.54
C GLY A 155 -12.54 2.80 -3.44
N TYR A 156 -11.49 2.30 -2.79
CA TYR A 156 -11.30 0.89 -2.51
C TYR A 156 -12.25 0.40 -1.41
N ARG A 157 -12.98 -0.68 -1.69
CA ARG A 157 -13.81 -1.40 -0.70
C ARG A 157 -13.67 -2.91 -0.87
N GLU A 158 -13.73 -3.62 0.25
CA GLU A 158 -13.83 -5.08 0.28
C GLU A 158 -15.30 -5.45 0.48
N VAL A 159 -15.80 -6.39 -0.33
CA VAL A 159 -17.22 -6.73 -0.41
C VAL A 159 -17.39 -8.23 -0.22
N HIS A 160 -18.19 -8.60 0.78
CA HIS A 160 -18.68 -9.97 0.91
C HIS A 160 -19.85 -10.18 -0.06
N GLY A 161 -19.67 -11.00 -1.09
CA GLY A 161 -20.73 -11.25 -2.07
C GLY A 161 -20.23 -11.89 -3.36
N ASP A 162 -21.07 -11.85 -4.38
CA ASP A 162 -20.75 -12.35 -5.71
C ASP A 162 -20.41 -11.18 -6.65
N ILE A 163 -19.21 -11.20 -7.24
CA ILE A 163 -18.75 -10.19 -8.20
C ILE A 163 -19.73 -9.98 -9.38
N PHE A 164 -20.48 -11.02 -9.78
CA PHE A 164 -21.46 -10.90 -10.86
C PHE A 164 -22.71 -10.11 -10.47
N THR A 165 -22.89 -9.80 -9.18
CA THR A 165 -23.93 -8.87 -8.69
C THR A 165 -23.48 -7.42 -8.70
N SER A 166 -22.22 -7.15 -9.08
CA SER A 166 -21.68 -5.80 -9.14
C SER A 166 -22.26 -5.00 -10.31
N ASP A 167 -22.59 -3.74 -10.04
CA ASP A 167 -22.92 -2.73 -11.05
C ASP A 167 -21.69 -2.06 -11.68
N ALA A 168 -20.48 -2.54 -11.35
CA ALA A 168 -19.24 -1.99 -11.86
C ALA A 168 -19.16 -2.08 -13.40
N LYS A 169 -18.67 -0.99 -14.02
CA LYS A 169 -18.51 -0.88 -15.48
C LYS A 169 -17.44 -1.81 -16.04
N ALA A 170 -16.43 -2.14 -15.25
CA ALA A 170 -15.47 -3.18 -15.57
C ALA A 170 -15.46 -4.27 -14.49
N ILE A 171 -15.40 -5.54 -14.91
CA ILE A 171 -15.25 -6.68 -14.01
C ILE A 171 -14.06 -7.55 -14.40
N VAL A 172 -13.34 -8.07 -13.41
CA VAL A 172 -12.13 -8.85 -13.64
C VAL A 172 -12.43 -10.35 -13.63
N ASN A 173 -11.92 -11.02 -14.65
CA ASN A 173 -11.85 -12.47 -14.75
C ASN A 173 -10.39 -12.91 -14.55
N THR A 174 -10.14 -13.94 -13.73
CA THR A 174 -8.79 -14.52 -13.60
C THR A 174 -8.64 -15.70 -14.55
N VAL A 175 -7.70 -15.62 -15.50
CA VAL A 175 -7.55 -16.61 -16.57
C VAL A 175 -6.14 -17.20 -16.61
N ASN A 176 -6.02 -18.31 -17.35
CA ASN A 176 -4.72 -18.82 -17.80
C ASN A 176 -4.42 -18.33 -19.23
N CYS A 177 -3.27 -18.71 -19.78
CA CYS A 177 -2.86 -18.33 -21.13
C CYS A 177 -3.16 -19.43 -22.18
N VAL A 178 -3.68 -20.59 -21.77
CA VAL A 178 -3.89 -21.77 -22.64
C VAL A 178 -5.36 -22.02 -23.05
N GLY A 179 -6.26 -21.06 -22.83
CA GLY A 179 -7.63 -21.12 -23.34
C GLY A 179 -8.61 -21.97 -22.51
N ALA A 180 -8.27 -22.27 -21.25
CA ALA A 180 -9.12 -23.07 -20.37
C ALA A 180 -9.94 -22.21 -19.39
N MET A 181 -11.25 -22.43 -19.31
CA MET A 181 -12.15 -21.81 -18.30
C MET A 181 -13.02 -22.90 -17.66
N GLY A 182 -12.40 -23.75 -16.84
CA GLY A 182 -13.02 -24.99 -16.36
C GLY A 182 -13.45 -25.00 -14.89
N ARG A 183 -13.00 -24.06 -14.07
CA ARG A 183 -13.29 -24.01 -12.63
C ARG A 183 -13.35 -22.57 -12.11
N GLY A 184 -13.95 -22.41 -10.92
CA GLY A 184 -14.02 -21.13 -10.20
C GLY A 184 -14.66 -20.02 -11.03
N ILE A 185 -14.21 -18.80 -10.80
CA ILE A 185 -14.76 -17.60 -11.45
C ILE A 185 -14.70 -17.67 -12.99
N ALA A 186 -13.63 -18.24 -13.56
CA ALA A 186 -13.47 -18.37 -15.01
C ALA A 186 -14.57 -19.24 -15.64
N LEU A 187 -14.98 -20.32 -14.98
CA LEU A 187 -16.09 -21.15 -15.45
C LEU A 187 -17.41 -20.37 -15.46
N GLU A 188 -17.66 -19.55 -14.44
CA GLU A 188 -18.86 -18.72 -14.37
C GLU A 188 -18.85 -17.63 -15.46
N PHE A 189 -17.70 -17.02 -15.74
CA PHE A 189 -17.55 -16.13 -16.91
C PHE A 189 -17.85 -16.85 -18.23
N LYS A 190 -17.36 -18.08 -18.42
CA LYS A 190 -17.66 -18.88 -19.61
C LYS A 190 -19.16 -19.16 -19.77
N LYS A 191 -19.87 -19.45 -18.67
CA LYS A 191 -21.32 -19.70 -18.70
C LYS A 191 -22.13 -18.44 -19.02
N ARG A 192 -21.75 -17.31 -18.43
CA ARG A 192 -22.46 -16.02 -18.60
C ARG A 192 -22.14 -15.31 -19.91
N TYR A 193 -20.91 -15.48 -20.40
CA TYR A 193 -20.40 -14.83 -21.61
C TYR A 193 -19.78 -15.88 -22.56
N PRO A 194 -20.61 -16.66 -23.29
CA PRO A 194 -20.10 -17.69 -24.20
C PRO A 194 -19.23 -17.12 -25.33
N ASP A 195 -19.58 -15.95 -25.86
CA ASP A 195 -18.81 -15.28 -26.92
C ASP A 195 -17.43 -14.79 -26.44
N LEU A 196 -17.34 -14.34 -25.18
CA LEU A 196 -16.05 -14.06 -24.53
C LEU A 196 -15.18 -15.32 -24.57
N TYR A 197 -15.73 -16.49 -24.24
CA TYR A 197 -14.95 -17.73 -24.20
C TYR A 197 -14.42 -18.12 -25.58
N VAL A 198 -15.22 -17.95 -26.64
CA VAL A 198 -14.78 -18.18 -28.03
C VAL A 198 -13.63 -17.24 -28.39
N ALA A 199 -13.79 -15.93 -28.16
CA ALA A 199 -12.77 -14.93 -28.46
C ALA A 199 -11.48 -15.15 -27.65
N TYR A 200 -11.63 -15.46 -26.35
CA TYR A 200 -10.52 -15.77 -25.44
C TYR A 200 -9.71 -16.97 -25.93
N ARG A 201 -10.36 -18.07 -26.35
CA ARG A 201 -9.63 -19.24 -26.88
C ARG A 201 -8.82 -18.90 -28.13
N GLN A 202 -9.37 -18.08 -29.01
CA GLN A 202 -8.66 -17.64 -30.22
C GLN A 202 -7.47 -16.75 -29.87
N ALA A 203 -7.62 -15.81 -28.93
CA ALA A 203 -6.54 -14.95 -28.44
C ALA A 203 -5.42 -15.77 -27.78
N CYS A 204 -5.75 -16.79 -26.98
CA CYS A 204 -4.79 -17.75 -26.45
C CYS A 204 -4.06 -18.52 -27.55
N ALA A 205 -4.78 -19.03 -28.57
CA ALA A 205 -4.17 -19.73 -29.70
C ALA A 205 -3.19 -18.85 -30.49
N ARG A 206 -3.48 -17.54 -30.59
CA ARG A 206 -2.60 -16.53 -31.19
C ARG A 206 -1.48 -16.03 -30.26
N LYS A 207 -1.41 -16.53 -29.01
CA LYS A 207 -0.44 -16.12 -27.98
C LYS A 207 -0.48 -14.62 -27.63
N GLU A 208 -1.67 -14.02 -27.77
CA GLU A 208 -1.91 -12.61 -27.42
C GLU A 208 -2.02 -12.42 -25.91
N ILE A 209 -2.44 -13.45 -25.19
CA ILE A 209 -2.58 -13.44 -23.73
C ILE A 209 -1.34 -14.07 -23.12
N LYS A 210 -0.64 -13.31 -22.27
CA LYS A 210 0.61 -13.69 -21.63
C LYS A 210 0.53 -13.51 -20.11
N PRO A 211 1.25 -14.30 -19.30
CA PRO A 211 1.21 -14.16 -17.85
C PRO A 211 1.61 -12.76 -17.39
N GLY A 212 0.87 -12.24 -16.40
CA GLY A 212 1.08 -10.88 -15.88
C GLY A 212 0.43 -9.78 -16.71
N HIS A 213 -0.31 -10.12 -17.78
CA HIS A 213 -1.03 -9.16 -18.60
C HIS A 213 -2.55 -9.27 -18.51
N VAL A 214 -3.25 -8.19 -18.85
CA VAL A 214 -4.72 -8.09 -18.86
C VAL A 214 -5.24 -7.99 -20.29
N TRP A 215 -6.03 -8.98 -20.70
CA TRP A 215 -6.70 -8.96 -22.01
C TRP A 215 -8.12 -8.40 -21.89
N VAL A 216 -8.38 -7.31 -22.62
CA VAL A 216 -9.65 -6.57 -22.56
C VAL A 216 -10.67 -7.17 -23.53
N TYR A 217 -11.86 -7.44 -23.03
CA TYR A 217 -13.02 -7.80 -23.85
C TYR A 217 -14.19 -6.86 -23.54
N ARG A 218 -14.87 -6.36 -24.58
CA ARG A 218 -16.06 -5.52 -24.42
C ARG A 218 -17.29 -6.41 -24.63
N ALA A 219 -17.96 -6.76 -23.53
CA ALA A 219 -19.25 -7.43 -23.59
C ALA A 219 -20.37 -6.40 -23.85
N HIS A 220 -21.59 -6.89 -24.00
CA HIS A 220 -22.76 -6.06 -24.31
C HIS A 220 -23.17 -5.15 -23.14
N ASP A 221 -22.93 -5.56 -21.89
CA ASP A 221 -23.36 -4.85 -20.68
C ASP A 221 -22.20 -4.20 -19.91
N ARG A 222 -20.97 -4.70 -20.06
CA ARG A 222 -19.78 -4.23 -19.32
C ARG A 222 -18.45 -4.57 -20.01
N ILE A 223 -17.36 -4.02 -19.47
CA ILE A 223 -15.99 -4.40 -19.87
C ILE A 223 -15.52 -5.57 -19.01
N ILE A 224 -14.98 -6.61 -19.63
CA ILE A 224 -14.38 -7.77 -18.95
C ILE A 224 -12.87 -7.70 -19.11
N LEU A 225 -12.17 -7.62 -17.98
CA LEU A 225 -10.72 -7.54 -17.90
C LEU A 225 -10.18 -8.92 -17.52
N ASN A 226 -9.63 -9.66 -18.48
CA ASN A 226 -9.13 -11.02 -18.28
C ASN A 226 -7.67 -10.97 -17.82
N ALA A 227 -7.46 -10.98 -16.50
CA ALA A 227 -6.15 -10.97 -15.87
C ALA A 227 -5.48 -12.35 -15.96
N ALA A 228 -4.41 -12.45 -16.74
CA ALA A 228 -3.66 -13.67 -16.97
C ALA A 228 -2.71 -13.97 -15.81
N VAL A 229 -3.27 -14.43 -14.70
CA VAL A 229 -2.53 -14.78 -13.48
C VAL A 229 -1.98 -16.21 -13.49
N LYS A 230 -2.18 -16.95 -14.58
CA LYS A 230 -1.59 -18.28 -14.77
C LYS A 230 -1.09 -18.43 -16.20
N ASP A 231 0.01 -19.15 -16.38
CA ASP A 231 0.42 -19.58 -17.72
C ASP A 231 -0.41 -20.79 -18.16
N ASN A 232 -0.21 -21.94 -17.51
CA ASN A 232 -1.07 -23.11 -17.64
C ASN A 232 -2.06 -23.19 -16.47
N TRP A 233 -3.25 -23.76 -16.70
CA TRP A 233 -4.24 -23.97 -15.64
C TRP A 233 -3.79 -25.02 -14.59
N ARG A 234 -2.86 -25.91 -14.95
CA ARG A 234 -2.33 -26.96 -14.05
C ARG A 234 -1.31 -26.44 -13.04
N ASP A 235 -0.59 -25.38 -13.38
CA ASP A 235 0.54 -24.90 -12.58
C ASP A 235 0.11 -23.92 -11.48
N ALA A 236 0.99 -23.59 -10.54
CA ALA A 236 0.75 -22.53 -9.57
C ALA A 236 0.77 -21.14 -10.23
N SER A 237 0.05 -20.19 -9.64
CA SER A 237 0.16 -18.76 -9.96
C SER A 237 1.44 -18.19 -9.35
N ARG A 238 1.83 -16.99 -9.77
CA ARG A 238 2.97 -16.26 -9.22
C ARG A 238 2.53 -14.87 -8.74
N ILE A 239 3.08 -14.39 -7.63
CA ILE A 239 2.68 -13.10 -7.06
C ILE A 239 3.04 -11.95 -8.00
N GLU A 240 4.13 -12.09 -8.76
CA GLU A 240 4.59 -11.14 -9.75
C GLU A 240 3.58 -10.95 -10.89
N TRP A 241 2.89 -12.03 -11.30
CA TRP A 241 1.83 -11.94 -12.32
C TRP A 241 0.59 -11.24 -11.76
N VAL A 242 0.25 -11.48 -10.50
CA VAL A 242 -0.85 -10.79 -9.82
C VAL A 242 -0.56 -9.30 -9.69
N GLU A 243 0.62 -8.92 -9.20
CA GLU A 243 1.03 -7.53 -9.07
C GLU A 243 1.10 -6.81 -10.42
N SER A 244 1.63 -7.47 -11.45
CA SER A 244 1.64 -6.93 -12.82
C SER A 244 0.23 -6.66 -13.32
N CYS A 245 -0.68 -7.63 -13.17
CA CYS A 245 -2.08 -7.45 -13.56
C CYS A 245 -2.75 -6.33 -12.76
N LEU A 246 -2.54 -6.23 -11.45
CA LEU A 246 -3.12 -5.16 -10.62
C LEU A 246 -2.72 -3.77 -11.12
N ASN A 247 -1.44 -3.58 -11.45
CA ASN A 247 -0.96 -2.32 -12.00
C ASN A 247 -1.57 -2.04 -13.39
N GLU A 248 -1.62 -3.05 -14.27
CA GLU A 248 -2.17 -2.89 -15.61
C GLU A 248 -3.68 -2.61 -15.59
N LEU A 249 -4.44 -3.23 -14.67
CA LEU A 249 -5.86 -2.93 -14.47
C LEU A 249 -6.08 -1.44 -14.21
N VAL A 250 -5.25 -0.82 -13.36
CA VAL A 250 -5.34 0.62 -13.06
C VAL A 250 -5.05 1.46 -14.30
N ILE A 251 -4.02 1.11 -15.07
CA ILE A 251 -3.66 1.80 -16.32
C ILE A 251 -4.80 1.70 -17.35
N LEU A 252 -5.36 0.51 -17.53
CA LEU A 252 -6.47 0.26 -18.46
C LEU A 252 -7.75 0.99 -18.04
N CYS A 253 -8.08 1.01 -16.75
CA CYS A 253 -9.24 1.75 -16.26
C CYS A 253 -9.10 3.26 -16.50
N ARG A 254 -7.91 3.82 -16.25
CA ARG A 254 -7.61 5.23 -16.55
C ARG A 254 -7.71 5.54 -18.05
N SER A 255 -7.11 4.72 -18.90
CA SER A 255 -7.09 4.95 -20.36
C SER A 255 -8.48 4.85 -20.98
N MET A 256 -9.30 3.91 -20.51
CA MET A 256 -10.67 3.73 -20.96
C MET A 256 -11.68 4.62 -20.24
N LYS A 257 -11.25 5.44 -19.27
CA LYS A 257 -12.10 6.30 -18.43
C LYS A 257 -13.23 5.51 -17.73
N VAL A 258 -12.89 4.32 -17.23
CA VAL A 258 -13.81 3.49 -16.45
C VAL A 258 -13.98 4.10 -15.05
N THR A 259 -15.23 4.25 -14.62
CA THR A 259 -15.56 4.87 -13.32
C THR A 259 -15.71 3.86 -12.18
N SER A 260 -15.82 2.55 -12.48
CA SER A 260 -15.96 1.50 -11.47
C SER A 260 -15.39 0.15 -11.94
N LEU A 261 -14.63 -0.49 -11.04
CA LEU A 261 -13.95 -1.77 -11.24
C LEU A 261 -14.34 -2.75 -10.12
N ALA A 262 -14.78 -3.95 -10.50
CA ALA A 262 -14.94 -5.07 -9.58
C ALA A 262 -13.93 -6.17 -9.89
N LEU A 263 -13.29 -6.72 -8.87
CA LEU A 263 -12.32 -7.80 -9.02
C LEU A 263 -12.41 -8.82 -7.88
N PRO A 264 -12.09 -10.10 -8.13
CA PRO A 264 -11.86 -11.05 -7.06
C PRO A 264 -10.47 -10.85 -6.44
N TRP A 265 -10.21 -11.53 -5.33
CA TRP A 265 -8.84 -11.76 -4.86
C TRP A 265 -8.07 -12.64 -5.88
N MET A 266 -7.27 -11.98 -6.72
CA MET A 266 -6.59 -12.62 -7.84
C MET A 266 -5.46 -13.56 -7.41
N GLY A 267 -5.36 -14.73 -8.06
CA GLY A 267 -4.32 -15.72 -7.75
C GLY A 267 -4.59 -16.58 -6.51
N ALA A 268 -5.75 -16.40 -5.88
CA ALA A 268 -6.16 -17.22 -4.74
C ALA A 268 -6.70 -18.60 -5.17
N MET A 269 -6.97 -19.46 -4.19
CA MET A 269 -7.50 -20.82 -4.39
C MET A 269 -6.65 -21.63 -5.36
N ASN A 270 -7.12 -21.77 -6.62
CA ASN A 270 -6.50 -22.53 -7.69
C ASN A 270 -5.16 -21.95 -8.18
N GLY A 271 -4.76 -20.78 -7.67
CA GLY A 271 -3.44 -20.19 -7.89
C GLY A 271 -2.41 -20.55 -6.82
N TRP A 272 -2.81 -21.11 -5.68
CA TRP A 272 -1.92 -21.58 -4.61
C TRP A 272 -0.99 -20.52 -3.98
N ILE A 273 -1.24 -19.24 -4.23
CA ILE A 273 -0.55 -18.14 -3.54
C ILE A 273 -1.18 -17.98 -2.15
N PRO A 274 -0.37 -17.85 -1.08
CA PRO A 274 -0.89 -17.56 0.25
C PRO A 274 -1.80 -16.33 0.26
N VAL A 275 -2.99 -16.45 0.83
CA VAL A 275 -4.02 -15.40 0.82
C VAL A 275 -3.50 -14.08 1.39
N GLN A 276 -2.68 -14.14 2.46
CA GLN A 276 -2.07 -12.95 3.06
C GLN A 276 -1.19 -12.16 2.08
N GLN A 277 -0.46 -12.84 1.19
CA GLN A 277 0.35 -12.17 0.17
C GLN A 277 -0.53 -11.48 -0.87
N ILE A 278 -1.60 -12.14 -1.32
CA ILE A 278 -2.56 -11.55 -2.26
C ILE A 278 -3.22 -10.32 -1.65
N VAL A 279 -3.68 -10.43 -0.39
CA VAL A 279 -4.32 -9.33 0.34
C VAL A 279 -3.36 -8.17 0.48
N TYR A 280 -2.12 -8.43 0.92
CA TYR A 280 -1.08 -7.41 1.04
C TYR A 280 -0.83 -6.69 -0.29
N SER A 281 -0.55 -7.43 -1.36
CA SER A 281 -0.24 -6.84 -2.67
C SER A 281 -1.44 -6.09 -3.26
N THR A 282 -2.65 -6.63 -3.13
CA THR A 282 -3.88 -5.99 -3.62
C THR A 282 -4.14 -4.68 -2.88
N ARG A 283 -4.14 -4.70 -1.54
CA ARG A 283 -4.32 -3.48 -0.73
C ARG A 283 -3.24 -2.46 -1.04
N ARG A 284 -1.97 -2.86 -1.04
CA ARG A 284 -0.82 -1.98 -1.32
C ARG A 284 -0.95 -1.24 -2.65
N ILE A 285 -1.45 -1.91 -3.70
CA ILE A 285 -1.55 -1.33 -5.05
C ILE A 285 -2.85 -0.53 -5.22
N LEU A 286 -3.99 -1.04 -4.73
CA LEU A 286 -5.31 -0.48 -5.05
C LEU A 286 -5.87 0.47 -3.99
N SER A 287 -5.45 0.40 -2.72
CA SER A 287 -6.06 1.21 -1.65
C SER A 287 -5.88 2.71 -1.84
N ASN A 288 -4.81 3.11 -2.55
CA ASN A 288 -4.46 4.51 -2.82
C ASN A 288 -4.95 4.99 -4.19
N VAL A 289 -5.77 4.19 -4.88
CA VAL A 289 -6.42 4.58 -6.14
C VAL A 289 -7.78 5.15 -5.80
N HIS A 290 -7.97 6.44 -6.09
CA HIS A 290 -9.16 7.21 -5.70
C HIS A 290 -9.89 7.80 -6.91
N GLU A 291 -9.37 7.59 -8.12
CA GLU A 291 -9.93 8.14 -9.36
C GLU A 291 -11.20 7.42 -9.84
N PHE A 292 -11.46 6.19 -9.37
CA PHE A 292 -12.62 5.38 -9.70
C PHE A 292 -12.94 4.38 -8.57
N ASP A 293 -14.17 3.87 -8.55
CA ASP A 293 -14.61 2.89 -7.55
C ASP A 293 -13.92 1.56 -7.75
N ILE A 294 -13.40 0.97 -6.67
CA ILE A 294 -12.79 -0.36 -6.70
C ILE A 294 -13.45 -1.22 -5.64
N SER A 295 -14.12 -2.29 -6.07
CA SER A 295 -14.69 -3.29 -5.16
C SER A 295 -13.97 -4.63 -5.32
N VAL A 296 -13.30 -5.08 -4.26
CA VAL A 296 -12.69 -6.41 -4.19
C VAL A 296 -13.65 -7.38 -3.52
N TYR A 297 -14.03 -8.43 -4.24
CA TYR A 297 -14.99 -9.42 -3.76
C TYR A 297 -14.29 -10.58 -3.07
N GLU A 298 -14.80 -10.95 -1.89
CA GLU A 298 -14.31 -12.06 -1.09
C GLU A 298 -14.38 -13.41 -1.80
N ILE A 299 -13.45 -14.29 -1.44
CA ILE A 299 -13.44 -15.68 -1.87
C ILE A 299 -14.46 -16.42 -1.00
N ARG A 300 -15.49 -17.02 -1.62
CA ARG A 300 -16.37 -17.94 -0.88
C ARG A 300 -15.50 -19.01 -0.18
N ASP A 301 -15.78 -19.25 1.10
CA ASP A 301 -15.12 -20.25 1.97
C ASP A 301 -13.74 -19.91 2.54
N ILE A 302 -13.27 -18.65 2.44
CA ILE A 302 -12.06 -18.19 3.15
C ILE A 302 -12.39 -16.95 3.97
N LYS A 303 -12.35 -17.05 5.30
CA LYS A 303 -12.38 -15.88 6.18
C LYS A 303 -11.09 -15.09 6.00
N ILE A 304 -11.18 -13.94 5.35
CA ILE A 304 -10.11 -12.95 5.37
C ILE A 304 -10.27 -12.19 6.69
N GLU A 305 -9.30 -12.31 7.59
CA GLU A 305 -9.34 -11.56 8.84
C GLU A 305 -9.38 -10.06 8.54
N ALA A 306 -10.32 -9.36 9.17
CA ALA A 306 -10.38 -7.91 9.13
C ALA A 306 -9.02 -7.36 9.64
N PRO A 307 -8.52 -6.25 9.06
CA PRO A 307 -7.30 -5.63 9.57
C PRO A 307 -7.48 -5.29 11.06
N ALA A 308 -6.56 -5.79 11.89
CA ALA A 308 -6.48 -5.50 13.32
C ALA A 308 -6.05 -4.06 13.60
#